data_AF-A0A2D5QN16-F1
#
_entry.id   AF-A0A2D5QN16-F1
#
_cell.length_a   1.000
_cell.length_b   1.000
_cell.length_c   1.000
_cell.angle_alpha   90.00
_cell.angle_beta   90.00
_cell.angle_gamma   90.00
#
_symmetry.space_group_name_H-M   'P 1'
#
loop_
_entity.id
_entity.type
_entity.pdbx_description
1 polymer ?
#
loop_
_entity_poly.entity_id
_entity_poly.type
_entity_poly.pdbx_seq_one_letter_code
_entity_poly.pdbx_strand_id
1 'polypeptide(L)'
;MLVIIWFKARQSSSNLKKQARFDIKFSLTLKQVIQQLAQVSIYVGLSIHWPQMREQLPLTLAQVIFAYQLDILWVWLKRSPQYRFSLSPTPIILSINLFIWFKDSVFYWQWLLIIFAVFSRSLFTYEEVVRVEKPNETKKEIKLTRNTFNPSALAIAVAGLLLIVTRSTHLTWGESLAIQHGAGEYAYWTIFGAGLLAQFFVPIAWVTMAGTLSYLALDSIYYQLFNSYQFIDTAIPPAVFLGLNLLITDPRTIPKKRFGQISYGVAYACLSFVCFSLLKIMVEPAQGNTPAFNPSFLDKALAIPILNLSVPLINRLSSSQSPLRHVGFSKFTLALSWLLLFTLYVHPQLKAHPGKKLIFWTESCHDDMEQPRLQTIPSQACQVRDHLLAIQCEAGHLKLCHNLALSPWTKPKRAQHILEDNCQKGLSLSCLVLGEQYYDQALHMRKQNLSPQQVLPLVNKAQGLWSPICGLKESVSMVTDRPLKANLNDDERQTLSQACFHLANLWATPWARRPQMTQALLHLERACQYGLQQACEVRNQY
;
A
#
# COMPACT_ATOMS: atom_id res chain seq x y z
N MET A 1 16.55 20.98 29.19
CA MET A 1 15.56 20.34 30.11
C MET A 1 16.10 20.21 31.54
N LEU A 2 17.32 19.70 31.75
CA LEU A 2 17.96 19.58 33.08
C LEU A 2 18.13 20.92 33.83
N VAL A 3 18.37 22.03 33.11
CA VAL A 3 18.51 23.37 33.71
C VAL A 3 17.18 23.92 34.25
N ILE A 4 16.05 23.62 33.59
CA ILE A 4 14.70 24.01 34.06
C ILE A 4 14.29 23.16 35.26
N ILE A 5 14.66 21.87 35.26
CA ILE A 5 14.47 20.95 36.38
C ILE A 5 15.27 21.44 37.61
N TRP A 6 16.50 21.89 37.42
CA TRP A 6 17.34 22.43 38.50
C TRP A 6 16.84 23.79 39.03
N PHE A 7 16.43 24.71 38.14
CA PHE A 7 15.91 26.02 38.56
C PHE A 7 14.60 25.91 39.36
N LYS A 8 13.69 24.99 38.97
CA LYS A 8 12.45 24.73 39.73
C LYS A 8 12.69 23.95 41.02
N ALA A 9 13.69 23.06 41.07
CA ALA A 9 14.08 22.37 42.31
C ALA A 9 14.65 23.36 43.34
N ARG A 10 15.45 24.34 42.90
CA ARG A 10 16.08 25.33 43.78
C ARG A 10 15.11 26.37 44.33
N GLN A 11 14.08 26.75 43.57
CA GLN A 11 13.01 27.66 44.05
C GLN A 11 11.99 26.96 44.97
N SER A 12 12.09 25.63 45.13
CA SER A 12 11.19 24.77 45.92
C SER A 12 11.77 24.32 47.26
N SER A 13 12.85 24.95 47.77
CA SER A 13 13.42 24.60 49.08
C SER A 13 12.81 25.36 50.27
N SER A 14 12.09 26.47 50.05
CA SER A 14 11.59 27.33 51.14
C SER A 14 10.17 27.00 51.63
N ASN A 15 9.46 26.06 51.01
CA ASN A 15 8.07 25.70 51.37
C ASN A 15 7.86 24.20 51.70
N LEU A 16 8.93 23.49 52.08
CA LEU A 16 8.93 22.06 52.40
C LEU A 16 8.40 21.76 53.83
N LYS A 17 7.13 22.04 54.11
CA LYS A 17 6.46 21.52 55.32
C LYS A 17 5.12 20.83 55.13
N LYS A 18 4.67 20.59 53.89
CA LYS A 18 3.58 19.64 53.60
C LYS A 18 3.82 18.92 52.26
N GLN A 19 4.87 18.12 52.18
CA GLN A 19 5.03 17.20 51.06
C GLN A 19 4.14 15.99 51.31
N ALA A 20 2.93 16.03 50.73
CA ALA A 20 2.02 14.91 50.69
C ALA A 20 2.78 13.67 50.15
N ARG A 21 2.69 12.54 50.87
CA ARG A 21 3.23 11.26 50.40
C ARG A 21 2.75 11.01 48.98
N PHE A 22 3.68 10.76 48.05
CA PHE A 22 3.34 10.34 46.69
C PHE A 22 2.83 8.90 46.76
N ASP A 23 1.50 8.74 46.73
CA ASP A 23 0.85 7.45 46.87
C ASP A 23 0.62 6.82 45.49
N ILE A 24 0.90 5.52 45.37
CA ILE A 24 0.75 4.76 44.12
C ILE A 24 -0.50 3.88 44.25
N LYS A 25 -1.52 4.18 43.46
CA LYS A 25 -2.75 3.37 43.39
C LYS A 25 -2.79 2.57 42.10
N PHE A 26 -2.94 1.26 42.23
CA PHE A 26 -3.15 0.37 41.08
C PHE A 26 -4.60 0.45 40.62
N SER A 27 -4.82 0.79 39.34
CA SER A 27 -6.13 0.77 38.71
C SER A 27 -6.07 -0.08 37.44
N LEU A 28 -6.19 -1.39 37.62
CA LEU A 28 -6.26 -2.36 36.53
C LEU A 28 -7.72 -2.70 36.27
N THR A 29 -8.17 -2.51 35.04
CA THR A 29 -9.51 -2.92 34.61
C THR A 29 -9.42 -4.04 33.60
N LEU A 30 -10.37 -4.97 33.65
CA LEU A 30 -10.44 -6.09 32.69
C LEU A 30 -10.39 -5.61 31.23
N LYS A 31 -11.06 -4.49 30.93
CA LYS A 31 -11.07 -3.87 29.59
C LYS A 31 -9.66 -3.50 29.10
N GLN A 32 -8.80 -2.99 29.98
CA GLN A 32 -7.42 -2.63 29.62
C GLN A 32 -6.56 -3.86 29.37
N VAL A 33 -6.73 -4.90 30.19
CA VAL A 33 -6.01 -6.18 30.01
C VAL A 33 -6.36 -6.81 28.67
N ILE A 34 -7.66 -6.85 28.34
CA ILE A 34 -8.14 -7.43 27.08
C ILE A 34 -7.63 -6.65 25.87
N GLN A 35 -7.63 -5.32 25.94
CA GLN A 35 -7.08 -4.47 24.88
C GLN A 35 -5.59 -4.74 24.65
N GLN A 36 -4.82 -4.96 25.72
CA GLN A 36 -3.41 -5.32 25.61
C GLN A 36 -3.21 -6.71 25.01
N LEU A 37 -3.97 -7.71 25.46
CA LEU A 37 -3.92 -9.05 24.90
C LEU A 37 -4.23 -9.06 23.40
N ALA A 38 -5.22 -8.27 22.99
CA ALA A 38 -5.57 -8.09 21.58
C ALA A 38 -4.42 -7.47 20.77
N GLN A 39 -3.72 -6.45 21.28
CA GLN A 39 -2.59 -5.87 20.56
C GLN A 39 -1.37 -6.79 20.56
N VAL A 40 -1.06 -7.43 21.69
CA VAL A 40 0.06 -8.38 21.79
C VAL A 40 -0.13 -9.56 20.84
N SER A 41 -1.36 -10.05 20.62
CA SER A 41 -1.58 -11.13 19.64
C SER A 41 -1.27 -10.70 18.20
N ILE A 42 -1.51 -9.43 17.83
CA ILE A 42 -1.06 -8.89 16.53
C ILE A 42 0.46 -8.88 16.45
N TYR A 43 1.14 -8.41 17.50
CA TYR A 43 2.61 -8.39 17.54
C TYR A 43 3.19 -9.79 17.38
N VAL A 44 2.62 -10.80 18.06
CA VAL A 44 3.03 -12.20 17.93
C VAL A 44 2.83 -12.68 16.50
N GLY A 45 1.65 -12.46 15.91
CA GLY A 45 1.38 -12.85 14.52
C GLY A 45 2.36 -12.23 13.52
N LEU A 46 2.62 -10.93 13.63
CA LEU A 46 3.58 -10.24 12.76
C LEU A 46 5.02 -10.72 12.99
N SER A 47 5.41 -10.95 14.23
CA SER A 47 6.77 -11.38 14.58
C SER A 47 7.13 -12.76 14.04
N ILE A 48 6.14 -13.65 13.86
CA ILE A 48 6.35 -14.96 13.27
C ILE A 48 6.74 -14.84 11.78
N HIS A 49 6.11 -13.90 11.06
CA HIS A 49 6.26 -13.77 9.60
C HIS A 49 7.30 -12.72 9.18
N TRP A 50 7.56 -11.73 10.02
CA TRP A 50 8.40 -10.60 9.67
C TRP A 50 9.59 -10.42 10.64
N PRO A 51 10.83 -10.75 10.21
CA PRO A 51 12.03 -10.65 11.05
C PRO A 51 12.25 -9.27 11.67
N GLN A 52 12.05 -8.20 10.89
CA GLN A 52 12.22 -6.82 11.32
C GLN A 52 11.33 -6.47 12.52
N MET A 53 10.15 -7.08 12.61
CA MET A 53 9.27 -6.91 13.77
C MET A 53 9.89 -7.48 15.04
N ARG A 54 10.54 -8.65 14.97
CA ARG A 54 11.23 -9.30 16.10
C ARG A 54 12.39 -8.45 16.60
N GLU A 55 13.17 -7.91 15.68
CA GLU A 55 14.30 -7.02 15.98
C GLU A 55 13.84 -5.71 16.63
N GLN A 56 12.64 -5.25 16.30
CA GLN A 56 12.04 -4.03 16.86
C GLN A 56 11.46 -4.23 18.27
N LEU A 57 11.14 -5.47 18.70
CA LEU A 57 10.48 -5.73 20.00
C LEU A 57 11.22 -5.14 21.21
N PRO A 58 12.56 -5.26 21.35
CA PRO A 58 13.29 -4.66 22.46
C PRO A 58 13.17 -3.13 22.48
N LEU A 59 13.19 -2.49 21.30
CA LEU A 59 12.98 -1.05 21.18
C LEU A 59 11.55 -0.67 21.53
N THR A 60 10.55 -1.44 21.11
CA THR A 60 9.15 -1.21 21.53
C THR A 60 8.99 -1.34 23.04
N LEU A 61 9.65 -2.32 23.68
CA LEU A 61 9.63 -2.46 25.13
C LEU A 61 10.28 -1.25 25.83
N ALA A 62 11.42 -0.76 25.33
CA ALA A 62 12.05 0.45 25.83
C ALA A 62 11.13 1.68 25.70
N GLN A 63 10.40 1.79 24.58
CA GLN A 63 9.38 2.83 24.38
C GLN A 63 8.24 2.74 25.40
N VAL A 64 7.78 1.54 25.76
CA VAL A 64 6.75 1.33 26.79
C VAL A 64 7.27 1.81 28.15
N ILE A 65 8.48 1.39 28.55
CA ILE A 65 9.11 1.81 29.81
C ILE A 65 9.22 3.34 29.86
N PHE A 66 9.70 3.95 28.77
CA PHE A 66 9.82 5.40 28.65
C PHE A 66 8.46 6.11 28.76
N ALA A 67 7.40 5.57 28.15
CA ALA A 67 6.06 6.13 28.25
C ALA A 67 5.53 6.15 29.70
N TYR A 68 5.81 5.11 30.48
CA TYR A 68 5.50 5.08 31.91
C TYR A 68 6.31 6.12 32.70
N GLN A 69 7.60 6.29 32.38
CA GLN A 69 8.43 7.33 33.00
C GLN A 69 7.87 8.73 32.72
N LEU A 70 7.43 9.00 31.49
CA LEU A 70 6.78 10.27 31.11
C LEU A 70 5.44 10.48 31.83
N ASP A 71 4.62 9.43 31.96
CA ASP A 71 3.34 9.50 32.67
C ASP A 71 3.54 9.81 34.17
N ILE A 72 4.52 9.17 34.81
CA ILE A 72 4.92 9.46 36.19
C ILE A 72 5.45 10.89 36.31
N LEU A 73 6.36 11.29 35.42
CA LEU A 73 6.94 12.64 35.39
C LEU A 73 5.84 13.70 35.25
N TRP A 74 4.84 13.45 34.41
CA TRP A 74 3.73 14.37 34.20
C TRP A 74 2.86 14.55 35.45
N VAL A 75 2.53 13.46 36.16
CA VAL A 75 1.79 13.51 37.43
C VAL A 75 2.59 14.25 38.50
N TRP A 76 3.90 14.00 38.55
CA TRP A 76 4.81 14.73 39.44
C TRP A 76 4.87 16.23 39.10
N LEU A 77 4.98 16.60 37.82
CA LEU A 77 4.97 17.99 37.35
C LEU A 77 3.66 18.71 37.68
N LYS A 78 2.52 17.99 37.60
CA LYS A 78 1.19 18.50 38.03
C LYS A 78 1.03 18.59 39.55
N ARG A 79 2.05 18.20 40.33
CA ARG A 79 2.01 18.14 41.80
C ARG A 79 0.80 17.37 42.33
N SER A 80 0.38 16.35 41.60
CA SER A 80 -0.74 15.51 42.01
C SER A 80 -0.27 14.59 43.15
N PRO A 81 -1.02 14.49 44.27
CA PRO A 81 -0.59 13.73 45.43
C PRO A 81 -0.65 12.20 45.22
N GLN A 82 -1.32 11.73 44.17
CA GLN A 82 -1.54 10.31 43.90
C GLN A 82 -1.23 9.99 42.43
N TYR A 83 -0.38 8.99 42.20
CA TYR A 83 -0.17 8.39 40.88
C TYR A 83 -1.04 7.16 40.72
N ARG A 84 -1.82 7.10 39.63
CA ARG A 84 -2.66 5.94 39.31
C ARG A 84 -1.95 5.10 38.26
N PHE A 85 -1.27 4.04 38.72
CA PHE A 85 -0.68 3.08 37.81
C PHE A 85 -1.78 2.37 37.02
N SER A 86 -1.77 2.57 35.71
CA SER A 86 -2.77 2.01 34.80
C SER A 86 -2.11 1.49 33.53
N LEU A 87 -2.77 0.53 32.89
CA LEU A 87 -2.32 -0.12 31.65
C LEU A 87 -2.55 0.74 30.40
N SER A 88 -2.59 2.06 30.54
CA SER A 88 -3.01 2.99 29.49
C SER A 88 -1.87 3.55 28.63
N PRO A 89 -0.61 3.69 29.10
CA PRO A 89 0.50 4.04 28.22
C PRO A 89 0.81 2.94 27.19
N THR A 90 0.76 1.66 27.58
CA THR A 90 1.15 0.54 26.72
C THR A 90 0.38 0.51 25.38
N PRO A 91 -0.97 0.61 25.35
CA PRO A 91 -1.68 0.56 24.08
C PRO A 91 -1.40 1.72 23.15
N ILE A 92 -1.01 2.89 23.69
CA ILE A 92 -0.61 4.04 22.88
C ILE A 92 0.67 3.70 22.12
N ILE A 93 1.67 3.14 22.81
CA ILE A 93 2.96 2.78 22.22
C ILE A 93 2.83 1.64 21.22
N LEU A 94 2.09 0.59 21.60
CA LEU A 94 1.85 -0.55 20.71
C LEU A 94 1.11 -0.11 19.44
N SER A 95 0.10 0.77 19.55
CA SER A 95 -0.58 1.33 18.39
C SER A 95 0.35 2.16 17.51
N ILE A 96 1.16 3.06 18.08
CA ILE A 96 2.09 3.88 17.28
C ILE A 96 2.99 2.98 16.45
N ASN A 97 3.66 2.00 17.08
CA ASN A 97 4.57 1.11 16.37
C ASN A 97 3.84 0.20 15.37
N LEU A 98 2.55 -0.13 15.55
CA LEU A 98 1.82 -0.87 14.49
C LEU A 98 1.56 -0.04 13.24
N PHE A 99 1.62 1.29 13.28
CA PHE A 99 1.32 2.13 12.12
C PHE A 99 2.53 2.88 11.59
N ILE A 100 3.48 3.21 12.45
CA ILE A 100 4.66 3.98 12.10
C ILE A 100 5.78 3.78 13.14
N TRP A 101 6.98 3.46 12.64
CA TRP A 101 8.21 3.74 13.37
C TRP A 101 9.29 4.24 12.41
N PHE A 102 10.18 5.06 12.95
CA PHE A 102 11.31 5.64 12.21
C PHE A 102 12.41 4.60 11.99
N LYS A 103 13.15 4.72 10.89
CA LYS A 103 14.36 3.93 10.63
C LYS A 103 15.47 4.29 11.62
N ASP A 104 16.42 3.37 11.81
CA ASP A 104 17.48 3.45 12.82
C ASP A 104 18.27 4.75 12.77
N SER A 105 18.58 5.25 11.56
CA SER A 105 19.34 6.50 11.35
C SER A 105 18.68 7.73 11.95
N VAL A 106 17.35 7.72 12.10
CA VAL A 106 16.55 8.85 12.57
C VAL A 106 15.59 8.46 13.70
N PHE A 107 15.90 7.36 14.40
CA PHE A 107 15.03 6.77 15.41
C PHE A 107 14.74 7.73 16.59
N TYR A 108 15.57 8.76 16.80
CA TYR A 108 15.32 9.75 17.85
C TYR A 108 13.99 10.50 17.70
N TRP A 109 13.43 10.61 16.47
CA TRP A 109 12.09 11.14 16.24
C TRP A 109 10.98 10.25 16.84
N GLN A 110 11.23 8.96 17.00
CA GLN A 110 10.31 8.05 17.68
C GLN A 110 10.08 8.47 19.14
N TRP A 111 11.14 8.90 19.84
CA TRP A 111 11.02 9.39 21.21
C TRP A 111 10.19 10.67 21.31
N LEU A 112 10.36 11.59 20.35
CA LEU A 112 9.56 12.82 20.27
C LEU A 112 8.09 12.51 19.97
N LEU A 113 7.83 11.53 19.10
CA LEU A 113 6.48 11.05 18.79
C LEU A 113 5.79 10.49 20.04
N ILE A 114 6.50 9.70 20.84
CA ILE A 114 5.99 9.13 22.10
C ILE A 114 5.71 10.23 23.13
N ILE A 115 6.62 11.19 23.27
CA ILE A 115 6.40 12.36 24.13
C ILE A 115 5.10 13.04 23.70
N PHE A 116 4.96 13.39 22.42
CA PHE A 116 3.73 14.02 21.95
C PHE A 116 2.48 13.17 22.22
N ALA A 117 2.53 11.86 21.99
CA ALA A 117 1.41 10.97 22.22
C ALA A 117 0.98 10.90 23.70
N VAL A 118 1.93 10.73 24.62
CA VAL A 118 1.65 10.64 26.06
C VAL A 118 1.12 11.98 26.59
N PHE A 119 1.70 13.10 26.16
CA PHE A 119 1.25 14.43 26.59
C PHE A 119 -0.11 14.81 26.00
N SER A 120 -0.37 14.50 24.72
CA SER A 120 -1.62 14.86 24.03
C SER A 120 -2.86 14.32 24.76
N ARG A 121 -2.76 13.13 25.35
CA ARG A 121 -3.79 12.52 26.20
C ARG A 121 -4.25 13.45 27.33
N SER A 122 -3.34 14.24 27.87
CA SER A 122 -3.58 15.09 29.04
C SER A 122 -3.86 16.56 28.71
N LEU A 123 -3.57 16.97 27.48
CA LEU A 123 -3.80 18.31 26.96
C LEU A 123 -5.19 18.42 26.33
N PHE A 124 -5.58 17.41 25.55
CA PHE A 124 -6.85 17.41 24.82
C PHE A 124 -7.92 16.63 25.56
N THR A 125 -8.35 17.17 26.70
CA THR A 125 -9.45 16.61 27.49
C THR A 125 -10.60 17.59 27.64
N TYR A 126 -11.83 17.09 27.64
CA TYR A 126 -13.03 17.84 27.99
C TYR A 126 -13.75 17.21 29.18
N GLU A 127 -14.52 18.01 29.91
CA GLU A 127 -15.36 17.52 31.00
C GLU A 127 -16.75 17.17 30.46
N GLU A 128 -17.17 15.91 30.64
CA GLU A 128 -18.53 15.47 30.38
C GLU A 128 -19.27 15.35 31.72
N VAL A 129 -20.36 16.10 31.89
CA VAL A 129 -21.26 15.95 33.04
C VAL A 129 -22.25 14.83 32.74
N VAL A 130 -22.14 13.71 33.46
CA VAL A 130 -23.08 12.59 33.34
C VAL A 130 -24.01 12.60 34.53
N ARG A 131 -25.31 12.67 34.25
CA ARG A 131 -26.36 12.48 35.26
C ARG A 131 -26.60 10.99 35.44
N VAL A 132 -26.28 10.49 36.63
CA VAL A 132 -26.58 9.10 36.99
C VAL A 132 -27.82 9.09 37.87
N GLU A 133 -28.85 8.42 37.38
CA GLU A 133 -30.08 8.15 38.12
C GLU A 133 -30.00 6.71 38.59
N LYS A 134 -29.95 6.52 39.92
CA LYS A 134 -30.05 5.19 40.53
C LYS A 134 -31.47 5.04 41.08
N PRO A 135 -32.05 3.82 41.05
CA PRO A 135 -33.32 3.58 41.71
C PRO A 135 -33.18 3.91 43.21
N ASN A 136 -34.03 4.80 43.70
CA ASN A 136 -34.11 5.30 45.08
C ASN A 136 -33.01 6.29 45.57
N GLU A 137 -32.20 6.90 44.69
CA GLU A 137 -31.28 7.99 45.09
C GLU A 137 -31.50 9.28 44.26
N THR A 138 -31.19 10.44 44.86
CA THR A 138 -31.17 11.75 44.19
C THR A 138 -30.21 11.76 43.00
N LYS A 139 -30.61 12.42 41.91
CA LYS A 139 -29.80 12.59 40.69
C LYS A 139 -28.41 13.13 41.05
N LYS A 140 -27.39 12.28 40.89
CA LYS A 140 -25.99 12.68 41.13
C LYS A 140 -25.34 13.04 39.81
N GLU A 141 -24.85 14.27 39.72
CA GLU A 141 -24.03 14.70 38.59
C GLU A 141 -22.58 14.26 38.83
N ILE A 142 -22.04 13.45 37.92
CA ILE A 142 -20.65 12.99 37.94
C ILE A 142 -19.90 13.68 36.79
N LYS A 143 -18.89 14.47 37.12
CA LYS A 143 -17.97 15.04 36.13
C LYS A 143 -16.95 13.98 35.72
N LEU A 144 -16.93 13.63 34.42
CA LEU A 144 -15.98 12.69 33.85
C LEU A 144 -15.04 13.43 32.90
N THR A 145 -13.73 13.38 33.15
CA THR A 145 -12.73 13.87 32.20
C THR A 145 -12.57 12.86 31.07
N ARG A 146 -12.71 13.33 29.83
CA ARG A 146 -12.59 12.51 28.63
C ARG A 146 -11.59 13.08 27.65
N ASN A 147 -10.93 12.18 26.92
CA ASN A 147 -10.03 12.59 25.85
C ASN A 147 -10.86 12.99 24.63
N THR A 148 -10.50 14.10 24.00
CA THR A 148 -11.07 14.51 22.72
C THR A 148 -10.59 13.60 21.60
N PHE A 149 -9.29 13.29 21.60
CA PHE A 149 -8.64 12.49 20.56
C PHE A 149 -8.13 11.16 21.07
N ASN A 150 -8.04 10.17 20.17
CA ASN A 150 -7.22 8.99 20.41
C ASN A 150 -5.74 9.44 20.42
N PRO A 151 -4.99 9.31 21.53
CA PRO A 151 -3.65 9.88 21.65
C PRO A 151 -2.66 9.32 20.63
N SER A 152 -2.71 8.02 20.36
CA SER A 152 -1.85 7.39 19.34
C SER A 152 -2.23 7.84 17.94
N ALA A 153 -3.52 7.88 17.61
CA ALA A 153 -3.96 8.26 16.27
C ALA A 153 -3.64 9.73 15.96
N LEU A 154 -3.80 10.63 16.94
CA LEU A 154 -3.40 12.03 16.80
C LEU A 154 -1.89 12.16 16.59
N ALA A 155 -1.09 11.43 17.36
CA ALA A 155 0.37 11.43 17.22
C ALA A 155 0.80 10.95 15.83
N ILE A 156 0.27 9.81 15.37
CA ILE A 156 0.53 9.27 14.03
C ILE A 156 0.09 10.25 12.96
N ALA A 157 -1.09 10.87 13.09
CA ALA A 157 -1.58 11.82 12.10
C ALA A 157 -0.71 13.08 12.00
N VAL A 158 -0.30 13.66 13.13
CA VAL A 158 0.59 14.84 13.15
C VAL A 158 1.95 14.49 12.56
N ALA A 159 2.54 13.36 12.95
CA ALA A 159 3.80 12.89 12.36
C ALA A 159 3.65 12.62 10.86
N GLY A 160 2.54 11.99 10.46
CA GLY A 160 2.21 11.72 9.06
C GLY A 160 2.12 13.01 8.23
N LEU A 161 1.42 14.04 8.73
CA LEU A 161 1.36 15.34 8.07
C LEU A 161 2.74 15.98 7.93
N LEU A 162 3.58 15.91 8.97
CA LEU A 162 4.96 16.42 8.89
C LEU A 162 5.79 15.66 7.84
N LEU A 163 5.66 14.34 7.77
CA LEU A 163 6.34 13.51 6.77
C LEU A 163 5.87 13.81 5.35
N ILE A 164 4.57 14.10 5.16
CA ILE A 164 4.01 14.51 3.88
C ILE A 164 4.58 15.86 3.46
N VAL A 165 4.52 16.87 4.35
CA VAL A 165 4.99 18.23 4.07
C VAL A 165 6.50 18.25 3.77
N THR A 166 7.28 17.47 4.52
CA THR A 166 8.74 17.37 4.34
C THR A 166 9.17 16.37 3.27
N ARG A 167 8.22 15.69 2.60
CA ARG A 167 8.46 14.62 1.61
C ARG A 167 9.43 13.54 2.10
N SER A 168 9.30 13.14 3.36
CA SER A 168 10.28 12.30 4.05
C SER A 168 9.73 10.95 4.53
N THR A 169 8.65 10.45 3.92
CA THR A 169 8.03 9.16 4.32
C THR A 169 8.97 7.96 4.25
N HIS A 170 9.97 8.00 3.36
CA HIS A 170 11.04 7.00 3.24
C HIS A 170 11.92 6.85 4.50
N LEU A 171 11.88 7.81 5.43
CA LEU A 171 12.56 7.76 6.72
C LEU A 171 11.90 6.80 7.73
N THR A 172 10.74 6.25 7.37
CA THR A 172 9.95 5.37 8.24
C THR A 172 9.80 3.99 7.63
N TRP A 173 9.38 3.04 8.45
CA TRP A 173 8.94 1.71 8.01
C TRP A 173 7.43 1.67 7.72
N GLY A 174 6.73 2.81 7.67
CA GLY A 174 5.27 2.86 7.59
C GLY A 174 4.66 2.18 6.36
N GLU A 175 5.30 2.30 5.20
CA GLU A 175 4.90 1.61 3.97
C GLU A 175 5.09 0.09 4.11
N SER A 176 6.28 -0.35 4.54
CA SER A 176 6.56 -1.77 4.78
C SER A 176 5.62 -2.37 5.81
N LEU A 177 5.34 -1.65 6.90
CA LEU A 177 4.34 -2.03 7.90
C LEU A 177 2.97 -2.25 7.27
N ALA A 178 2.51 -1.30 6.46
CA ALA A 178 1.20 -1.40 5.81
C ALA A 178 1.07 -2.66 4.94
N ILE A 179 2.14 -3.02 4.23
CA ILE A 179 2.23 -4.24 3.42
C ILE A 179 2.29 -5.48 4.32
N GLN A 180 3.14 -5.47 5.34
CA GLN A 180 3.41 -6.62 6.22
C GLN A 180 2.24 -6.95 7.15
N HIS A 181 1.27 -6.03 7.35
CA HIS A 181 -0.01 -6.39 7.96
C HIS A 181 -0.80 -7.45 7.19
N GLY A 182 -0.52 -7.61 5.89
CA GLY A 182 -1.06 -8.69 5.05
C GLY A 182 -0.15 -9.91 4.96
N ALA A 183 1.00 -9.91 5.62
CA ALA A 183 1.94 -11.03 5.55
C ALA A 183 1.39 -12.24 6.32
N GLY A 184 1.31 -13.37 5.64
CA GLY A 184 0.80 -14.63 6.18
C GLY A 184 -0.63 -14.94 5.77
N GLU A 185 -0.93 -16.23 5.62
CA GLU A 185 -2.22 -16.74 5.18
C GLU A 185 -3.38 -16.30 6.10
N TYR A 186 -3.08 -16.18 7.40
CA TYR A 186 -4.05 -15.88 8.46
C TYR A 186 -4.07 -14.42 8.91
N ALA A 187 -3.41 -13.49 8.20
CA ALA A 187 -3.30 -12.09 8.62
C ALA A 187 -4.65 -11.45 8.98
N TYR A 188 -5.66 -11.57 8.11
CA TYR A 188 -7.01 -11.07 8.38
C TYR A 188 -7.66 -11.74 9.60
N TRP A 189 -7.46 -13.05 9.79
CA TRP A 189 -7.99 -13.79 10.93
C TRP A 189 -7.36 -13.33 12.24
N THR A 190 -6.06 -13.07 12.25
CA THR A 190 -5.34 -12.54 13.41
C THR A 190 -5.87 -11.16 13.80
N ILE A 191 -6.00 -10.25 12.81
CA ILE A 191 -6.55 -8.90 13.03
C ILE A 191 -7.98 -8.96 13.53
N PHE A 192 -8.83 -9.76 12.87
CA PHE A 192 -10.23 -9.90 13.24
C PHE A 192 -10.40 -10.54 14.62
N GLY A 193 -9.66 -11.61 14.95
CA GLY A 193 -9.74 -12.28 16.24
C GLY A 193 -9.36 -11.35 17.40
N ALA A 194 -8.28 -10.57 17.23
CA ALA A 194 -7.89 -9.55 18.20
C ALA A 194 -8.97 -8.47 18.37
N GLY A 195 -9.51 -7.96 17.25
CA GLY A 195 -10.59 -6.97 17.24
C GLY A 195 -11.87 -7.49 17.90
N LEU A 196 -12.31 -8.68 17.52
CA LEU A 196 -13.51 -9.34 18.03
C LEU A 196 -13.40 -9.58 19.54
N LEU A 197 -12.23 -10.01 20.02
CA LEU A 197 -11.96 -10.16 21.45
C LEU A 197 -12.21 -8.83 22.19
N ALA A 198 -11.66 -7.71 21.71
CA ALA A 198 -11.90 -6.41 22.33
C ALA A 198 -13.38 -5.97 22.22
N GLN A 199 -13.99 -6.19 21.06
CA GLN A 199 -15.38 -5.81 20.74
C GLN A 199 -16.43 -6.62 21.50
N PHE A 200 -16.09 -7.83 21.95
CA PHE A 200 -16.99 -8.64 22.79
C PHE A 200 -17.21 -8.00 24.16
N PHE A 201 -16.17 -7.40 24.74
CA PHE A 201 -16.23 -6.76 26.05
C PHE A 201 -16.64 -5.29 25.98
N VAL A 202 -16.45 -4.64 24.83
CA VAL A 202 -16.84 -3.25 24.60
C VAL A 202 -17.72 -3.14 23.34
N PRO A 203 -18.98 -2.67 23.44
CA PRO A 203 -19.96 -2.72 22.35
C PRO A 203 -19.64 -1.73 21.23
N ILE A 204 -18.64 -2.03 20.42
CA ILE A 204 -18.08 -1.19 19.35
C ILE A 204 -18.15 -1.90 18.00
N ALA A 205 -18.56 -3.17 17.96
CA ALA A 205 -18.69 -3.96 16.73
C ALA A 205 -19.59 -3.30 15.65
N TRP A 206 -20.54 -2.44 16.02
CA TRP A 206 -21.31 -1.66 15.03
C TRP A 206 -20.44 -0.73 14.18
N VAL A 207 -19.38 -0.15 14.76
CA VAL A 207 -18.44 0.72 14.04
C VAL A 207 -17.68 -0.08 13.01
N THR A 208 -17.10 -1.21 13.42
CA THR A 208 -16.26 -2.06 12.55
C THR A 208 -17.08 -2.74 11.47
N MET A 209 -18.29 -3.18 11.80
CA MET A 209 -19.23 -3.78 10.86
C MET A 209 -19.71 -2.79 9.81
N ALA A 210 -20.16 -1.61 10.24
CA ALA A 210 -20.58 -0.57 9.31
C ALA A 210 -19.42 -0.11 8.42
N GLY A 211 -18.24 0.13 9.00
CA GLY A 211 -17.06 0.52 8.23
C GLY A 211 -16.65 -0.51 7.18
N THR A 212 -16.67 -1.80 7.53
CA THR A 212 -16.34 -2.88 6.59
C THR A 212 -17.35 -2.96 5.45
N LEU A 213 -18.66 -2.95 5.75
CA LEU A 213 -19.71 -2.93 4.72
C LEU A 213 -19.60 -1.70 3.83
N SER A 214 -19.27 -0.53 4.39
CA SER A 214 -19.05 0.69 3.63
C SER A 214 -17.84 0.58 2.71
N TYR A 215 -16.73 -0.01 3.13
CA TYR A 215 -15.61 -0.24 2.21
C TYR A 215 -15.99 -1.18 1.07
N LEU A 216 -16.68 -2.29 1.35
CA LEU A 216 -17.15 -3.20 0.31
C LEU A 216 -18.07 -2.49 -0.69
N ALA A 217 -18.98 -1.64 -0.20
CA ALA A 217 -19.84 -0.84 -1.05
C ALA A 217 -19.06 0.20 -1.86
N LEU A 218 -18.13 0.93 -1.24
CA LEU A 218 -17.31 1.95 -1.91
C LEU A 218 -16.42 1.34 -2.99
N ASP A 219 -15.80 0.19 -2.71
CA ASP A 219 -14.99 -0.54 -3.69
C ASP A 219 -15.83 -1.00 -4.89
N SER A 220 -17.03 -1.54 -4.63
CA SER A 220 -17.98 -1.95 -5.66
C SER A 220 -18.49 -0.76 -6.50
N ILE A 221 -18.80 0.37 -5.86
CA ILE A 221 -19.16 1.62 -6.55
C ILE A 221 -17.99 2.13 -7.39
N TYR A 222 -16.78 2.12 -6.85
CA TYR A 222 -15.58 2.56 -7.58
C TYR A 222 -15.35 1.70 -8.82
N TYR A 223 -15.48 0.38 -8.71
CA TYR A 223 -15.39 -0.53 -9.85
C TYR A 223 -16.43 -0.22 -10.92
N GLN A 224 -17.69 0.01 -10.54
CA GLN A 224 -18.75 0.36 -11.48
C GLN A 224 -18.51 1.70 -12.20
N LEU A 225 -17.84 2.65 -11.54
CA LEU A 225 -17.58 3.97 -12.10
C LEU A 225 -16.32 4.03 -12.97
N PHE A 226 -15.29 3.25 -12.62
CA PHE A 226 -13.95 3.38 -13.22
C PHE A 226 -13.44 2.11 -13.90
N ASN A 227 -14.20 1.01 -13.90
CA ASN A 227 -13.77 -0.31 -14.40
C ASN A 227 -12.41 -0.77 -13.85
N SER A 228 -12.11 -0.33 -12.63
CA SER A 228 -10.82 -0.47 -11.96
C SER A 228 -11.04 -0.54 -10.46
N TYR A 229 -10.07 -1.04 -9.69
CA TYR A 229 -10.17 -1.09 -8.23
C TYR A 229 -9.32 -0.01 -7.59
N GLN A 230 -9.83 0.57 -6.50
CA GLN A 230 -9.11 1.59 -5.75
C GLN A 230 -7.85 1.01 -5.11
N PHE A 231 -8.00 -0.14 -4.47
CA PHE A 231 -6.94 -0.90 -3.85
C PHE A 231 -6.54 -2.07 -4.76
N ILE A 232 -5.26 -2.43 -4.74
CA ILE A 232 -4.70 -3.34 -5.76
C ILE A 232 -5.24 -4.76 -5.59
N ASP A 233 -5.03 -5.36 -4.42
CA ASP A 233 -5.16 -6.80 -4.24
C ASP A 233 -6.36 -7.21 -3.37
N THR A 234 -7.05 -6.24 -2.76
CA THR A 234 -8.07 -6.48 -1.75
C THR A 234 -9.05 -5.31 -1.67
N ALA A 235 -10.33 -5.60 -1.42
CA ALA A 235 -11.33 -4.54 -1.21
C ALA A 235 -11.08 -3.70 0.05
N ILE A 236 -10.37 -4.28 1.04
CA ILE A 236 -9.98 -3.60 2.28
C ILE A 236 -8.53 -3.96 2.57
N PRO A 237 -7.57 -3.03 2.42
CA PRO A 237 -6.17 -3.31 2.72
C PRO A 237 -6.01 -3.78 4.17
N PRO A 238 -5.12 -4.76 4.46
CA PRO A 238 -4.93 -5.30 5.80
C PRO A 238 -4.63 -4.23 6.85
N ALA A 239 -3.84 -3.22 6.50
CA ALA A 239 -3.51 -2.11 7.38
C ALA A 239 -4.74 -1.23 7.71
N VAL A 240 -5.64 -1.02 6.75
CA VAL A 240 -6.91 -0.31 6.96
C VAL A 240 -7.83 -1.15 7.85
N PHE A 241 -7.87 -2.47 7.63
CA PHE A 241 -8.62 -3.42 8.44
C PHE A 241 -8.11 -3.47 9.89
N LEU A 242 -6.78 -3.37 10.10
CA LEU A 242 -6.18 -3.19 11.42
C LEU A 242 -6.64 -1.89 12.07
N GLY A 243 -6.64 -0.78 11.32
CA GLY A 243 -7.14 0.51 11.77
C GLY A 243 -8.61 0.46 12.21
N LEU A 244 -9.46 -0.20 11.41
CA LEU A 244 -10.87 -0.47 11.72
C LEU A 244 -11.03 -1.22 13.04
N ASN A 245 -10.19 -2.21 13.33
CA ASN A 245 -10.37 -3.08 14.50
C ASN A 245 -9.73 -2.53 15.78
N LEU A 246 -8.60 -1.82 15.70
CA LEU A 246 -7.80 -1.43 16.87
C LEU A 246 -7.54 0.07 17.03
N LEU A 247 -7.65 0.87 15.97
CA LEU A 247 -7.28 2.30 16.03
C LEU A 247 -8.50 3.21 16.21
N ILE A 248 -9.58 2.96 15.46
CA ILE A 248 -10.81 3.77 15.57
C ILE A 248 -11.71 3.35 16.74
N THR A 249 -11.44 2.20 17.36
CA THR A 249 -12.29 1.55 18.35
C THR A 249 -11.98 1.96 19.79
N ASP A 250 -11.27 3.07 20.02
CA ASP A 250 -11.06 3.59 21.37
C ASP A 250 -12.43 3.98 21.98
N PRO A 251 -12.90 3.29 23.05
CA PRO A 251 -14.21 3.52 23.64
C PRO A 251 -14.41 4.96 24.14
N ARG A 252 -13.33 5.72 24.34
CA ARG A 252 -13.38 7.08 24.85
C ARG A 252 -13.67 8.11 23.76
N THR A 253 -13.39 7.81 22.50
CA THR A 253 -13.34 8.77 21.40
C THR A 253 -14.28 8.43 20.25
N ILE A 254 -15.30 7.61 20.52
CA ILE A 254 -16.35 7.21 19.57
C ILE A 254 -17.75 7.57 20.07
N PRO A 255 -18.75 7.61 19.18
CA PRO A 255 -20.15 7.77 19.59
C PRO A 255 -20.66 6.63 20.47
N LYS A 256 -21.53 6.96 21.44
CA LYS A 256 -22.09 5.97 22.38
C LYS A 256 -23.31 5.22 21.85
N LYS A 257 -24.04 5.86 20.93
CA LYS A 257 -25.32 5.35 20.40
C LYS A 257 -25.07 4.51 19.15
N ARG A 258 -25.89 3.48 18.93
CA ARG A 258 -25.76 2.56 17.78
C ARG A 258 -25.77 3.27 16.43
N PHE A 259 -26.73 4.17 16.22
CA PHE A 259 -26.77 4.95 14.97
C PHE A 259 -25.50 5.79 14.80
N GLY A 260 -25.07 6.48 15.86
CA GLY A 260 -23.80 7.20 15.84
C GLY A 260 -22.58 6.31 15.54
N GLN A 261 -22.55 5.08 16.07
CA GLN A 261 -21.49 4.10 15.77
C GLN A 261 -21.49 3.67 14.30
N ILE A 262 -22.66 3.40 13.73
CA ILE A 262 -22.81 3.07 12.31
C ILE A 262 -22.33 4.24 11.45
N SER A 263 -22.85 5.45 11.69
CA SER A 263 -22.45 6.66 10.95
C SER A 263 -20.95 6.95 11.07
N TYR A 264 -20.36 6.68 12.24
CA TYR A 264 -18.92 6.84 12.46
C TYR A 264 -18.09 5.83 11.65
N GLY A 265 -18.53 4.57 11.59
CA GLY A 265 -17.91 3.54 10.75
C GLY A 265 -17.97 3.89 9.26
N VAL A 266 -19.16 4.31 8.79
CA VAL A 266 -19.37 4.78 7.40
C VAL A 266 -18.46 5.97 7.09
N ALA A 267 -18.44 6.97 7.98
CA ALA A 267 -17.64 8.18 7.79
C ALA A 267 -16.13 7.86 7.77
N TYR A 268 -15.67 6.92 8.59
CA TYR A 268 -14.28 6.46 8.53
C TYR A 268 -13.95 5.82 7.19
N ALA A 269 -14.79 4.91 6.70
CA ALA A 269 -14.58 4.25 5.42
C ALA A 269 -14.50 5.30 4.29
N CYS A 270 -15.47 6.22 4.20
CA CYS A 270 -15.45 7.28 3.20
C CYS A 270 -14.21 8.18 3.30
N LEU A 271 -13.88 8.63 4.51
CA LEU A 271 -12.79 9.57 4.71
C LEU A 271 -11.43 8.95 4.41
N SER A 272 -11.16 7.73 4.87
CA SER A 272 -9.91 7.03 4.56
C SER A 272 -9.85 6.61 3.09
N PHE A 273 -10.96 6.21 2.46
CA PHE A 273 -11.00 5.90 1.02
C PHE A 273 -10.65 7.12 0.17
N VAL A 274 -11.23 8.28 0.48
CA VAL A 274 -10.91 9.57 -0.18
C VAL A 274 -9.48 10.01 0.14
N CYS A 275 -9.04 9.87 1.39
CA CYS A 275 -7.69 10.22 1.81
C CYS A 275 -6.65 9.39 1.04
N PHE A 276 -6.89 8.09 0.85
CA PHE A 276 -6.06 7.23 0.02
C PHE A 276 -5.98 7.74 -1.43
N SER A 277 -7.11 8.11 -2.06
CA SER A 277 -7.12 8.72 -3.41
C SER A 277 -6.22 9.96 -3.47
N LEU A 278 -6.36 10.87 -2.51
CA LEU A 278 -5.63 12.13 -2.48
C LEU A 278 -4.13 11.93 -2.28
N LEU A 279 -3.76 11.03 -1.36
CA LEU A 279 -2.35 10.72 -1.08
C LEU A 279 -1.69 9.93 -2.21
N LYS A 280 -2.46 9.09 -2.91
CA LYS A 280 -1.96 8.33 -4.06
C LYS A 280 -1.50 9.25 -5.20
N ILE A 281 -2.17 10.39 -5.41
CA ILE A 281 -1.76 11.39 -6.41
C ILE A 281 -0.36 11.96 -6.12
N MET A 282 0.07 11.92 -4.85
CA MET A 282 1.37 12.43 -4.42
C MET A 282 2.50 11.38 -4.52
N VAL A 283 2.22 10.15 -4.97
CA VAL A 283 3.22 9.09 -5.02
C VAL A 283 4.24 9.40 -6.12
N GLU A 284 5.52 9.43 -5.74
CA GLU A 284 6.63 9.65 -6.65
C GLU A 284 7.61 8.46 -6.57
N PRO A 285 7.94 7.81 -7.71
CA PRO A 285 8.93 6.73 -7.72
C PRO A 285 10.34 7.27 -7.44
N ALA A 286 11.24 6.41 -6.96
CA ALA A 286 12.64 6.78 -6.79
C ALA A 286 13.26 7.23 -8.13
N GLN A 287 13.99 8.36 -8.14
CA GLN A 287 14.62 8.90 -9.34
C GLN A 287 16.09 9.23 -9.09
N GLY A 288 16.99 8.39 -9.60
CA GLY A 288 18.42 8.56 -9.37
C GLY A 288 18.73 8.48 -7.87
N ASN A 289 19.23 9.58 -7.28
CA ASN A 289 19.57 9.65 -5.86
C ASN A 289 18.40 10.08 -4.96
N THR A 290 17.23 10.43 -5.52
CA THR A 290 16.06 10.79 -4.70
C THR A 290 15.31 9.51 -4.28
N PRO A 291 15.04 9.33 -2.98
CA PRO A 291 14.27 8.19 -2.50
C PRO A 291 12.82 8.28 -2.97
N ALA A 292 12.16 7.12 -3.10
CA ALA A 292 10.74 7.06 -3.40
C ALA A 292 9.92 7.78 -2.31
N PHE A 293 8.87 8.47 -2.71
CA PHE A 293 7.94 9.13 -1.82
C PHE A 293 6.55 8.52 -1.98
N ASN A 294 6.12 7.78 -0.97
CA ASN A 294 4.78 7.20 -0.90
C ASN A 294 4.11 7.57 0.41
N PRO A 295 3.13 8.50 0.42
CA PRO A 295 2.37 8.84 1.62
C PRO A 295 1.06 8.06 1.76
N SER A 296 0.67 7.24 0.77
CA SER A 296 -0.65 6.60 0.70
C SER A 296 -0.98 5.73 1.92
N PHE A 297 0.02 5.16 2.59
CA PHE A 297 -0.17 4.37 3.80
C PHE A 297 -0.66 5.18 5.02
N LEU A 298 -0.66 6.51 4.98
CA LEU A 298 -1.12 7.36 6.09
C LEU A 298 -2.64 7.59 6.09
N ASP A 299 -3.32 7.21 5.01
CA ASP A 299 -4.76 7.35 4.76
C ASP A 299 -5.65 7.03 5.97
N LYS A 300 -5.42 5.87 6.59
CA LYS A 300 -6.16 5.34 7.73
C LYS A 300 -5.94 6.12 9.02
N ALA A 301 -4.77 6.73 9.21
CA ALA A 301 -4.45 7.45 10.44
C ALA A 301 -4.93 8.90 10.37
N LEU A 302 -4.80 9.56 9.21
CA LEU A 302 -5.19 10.96 9.03
C LEU A 302 -6.70 11.20 9.19
N ALA A 303 -7.52 10.20 8.87
CA ALA A 303 -8.96 10.27 9.04
C ALA A 303 -9.41 10.41 10.51
N ILE A 304 -8.64 9.87 11.46
CA ILE A 304 -9.13 9.62 12.83
C ILE A 304 -9.29 10.90 13.65
N PRO A 305 -8.34 11.85 13.68
CA PRO A 305 -8.53 13.09 14.41
C PRO A 305 -9.74 13.90 13.92
N ILE A 306 -9.97 13.91 12.60
CA ILE A 306 -11.14 14.57 11.99
C ILE A 306 -12.43 13.93 12.51
N LEU A 307 -12.48 12.59 12.53
CA LEU A 307 -13.64 11.86 13.07
C LEU A 307 -13.81 12.05 14.58
N ASN A 308 -12.73 12.08 15.35
CA ASN A 308 -12.83 12.34 16.79
C ASN A 308 -13.48 13.71 17.06
N LEU A 309 -13.17 14.73 16.24
CA LEU A 309 -13.82 16.05 16.31
C LEU A 309 -15.28 16.03 15.87
N SER A 310 -15.69 15.10 15.00
CA SER A 310 -17.08 14.99 14.55
C SER A 310 -17.99 14.24 15.55
N VAL A 311 -17.43 13.57 16.56
CA VAL A 311 -18.20 12.79 17.55
C VAL A 311 -19.29 13.59 18.27
N PRO A 312 -19.07 14.83 18.75
CA PRO A 312 -20.12 15.63 19.38
C PRO A 312 -21.29 15.90 18.43
N LEU A 313 -21.00 16.20 17.15
CA LEU A 313 -22.00 16.43 16.11
C LEU A 313 -22.80 15.15 15.84
N ILE A 314 -22.13 14.02 15.65
CA ILE A 314 -22.77 12.72 15.42
C ILE A 314 -23.65 12.33 16.62
N ASN A 315 -23.18 12.55 17.85
CA ASN A 315 -23.98 12.27 19.05
C ASN A 315 -25.24 13.15 19.16
N ARG A 316 -25.16 14.43 18.74
CA ARG A 316 -26.32 15.33 18.68
C ARG A 316 -27.33 14.86 17.62
N LEU A 317 -26.87 14.54 16.42
CA LEU A 317 -27.73 14.05 15.35
C LEU A 317 -28.38 12.70 15.70
N SER A 318 -27.65 11.82 16.38
CA SER A 318 -28.16 10.53 16.86
C SER A 318 -29.11 10.66 18.07
N SER A 319 -29.42 11.87 18.55
CA SER A 319 -30.34 12.09 19.67
C SER A 319 -31.80 12.23 19.27
N SER A 320 -32.08 12.56 18.00
CA SER A 320 -33.40 12.41 17.41
C SER A 320 -33.67 10.92 17.13
N GLN A 321 -34.89 10.47 17.42
CA GLN A 321 -35.34 9.07 17.49
C GLN A 321 -34.58 8.11 16.55
N SER A 322 -33.72 7.26 17.11
CA SER A 322 -33.08 6.21 16.30
C SER A 322 -34.11 5.12 15.97
N PRO A 323 -34.41 4.81 14.70
CA PRO A 323 -35.31 3.71 14.34
C PRO A 323 -34.82 2.35 14.88
N LEU A 324 -33.51 2.23 15.11
CA LEU A 324 -32.82 1.06 15.67
C LEU A 324 -32.91 0.93 17.20
N ARG A 325 -33.71 1.76 17.90
CA ARG A 325 -33.84 1.69 19.37
C ARG A 325 -34.42 0.36 19.85
N HIS A 326 -35.26 -0.27 19.03
CA HIS A 326 -35.98 -1.51 19.34
C HIS A 326 -35.28 -2.79 18.85
N VAL A 327 -34.22 -2.68 18.05
CA VAL A 327 -33.50 -3.85 17.53
C VAL A 327 -32.54 -4.37 18.62
N GLY A 328 -33.03 -5.26 19.48
CA GLY A 328 -32.29 -5.82 20.61
C GLY A 328 -31.26 -6.86 20.21
N PHE A 329 -30.13 -6.47 19.60
CA PHE A 329 -29.00 -7.40 19.47
C PHE A 329 -28.35 -7.61 20.84
N SER A 330 -28.33 -8.87 21.30
CA SER A 330 -27.43 -9.27 22.38
C SER A 330 -25.98 -9.13 21.91
N LYS A 331 -25.02 -9.00 22.85
CA LYS A 331 -23.60 -8.95 22.49
C LYS A 331 -23.15 -10.20 21.72
N PHE A 332 -23.68 -11.36 22.07
CA PHE A 332 -23.42 -12.63 21.38
C PHE A 332 -23.97 -12.61 19.96
N THR A 333 -25.21 -12.17 19.77
CA THR A 333 -25.82 -12.11 18.44
C THR A 333 -25.05 -11.16 17.52
N LEU A 334 -24.59 -10.02 18.04
CA LEU A 334 -23.79 -9.07 17.27
C LEU A 334 -22.39 -9.63 16.94
N ALA A 335 -21.73 -10.28 17.90
CA ALA A 335 -20.43 -10.91 17.67
C ALA A 335 -20.54 -12.05 16.65
N LEU A 336 -21.61 -12.85 16.71
CA LEU A 336 -21.87 -13.94 15.77
C LEU A 336 -22.22 -13.40 14.38
N SER A 337 -23.07 -12.37 14.27
CA SER A 337 -23.35 -11.74 12.98
C SER A 337 -22.08 -11.14 12.37
N TRP A 338 -21.22 -10.57 13.20
CA TRP A 338 -19.95 -10.01 12.77
C TRP A 338 -18.97 -11.09 12.31
N LEU A 339 -18.88 -12.21 13.04
CA LEU A 339 -18.12 -13.38 12.65
C LEU A 339 -18.63 -13.95 11.32
N LEU A 340 -19.94 -14.12 11.15
CA LEU A 340 -20.53 -14.63 9.91
C LEU A 340 -20.20 -13.71 8.73
N LEU A 341 -20.40 -12.41 8.86
CA LEU A 341 -20.07 -11.45 7.82
C LEU A 341 -18.57 -11.49 7.47
N PHE A 342 -17.70 -11.55 8.48
CA PHE A 342 -16.27 -11.66 8.25
C PHE A 342 -15.88 -12.97 7.57
N THR A 343 -16.48 -14.10 7.96
CA THR A 343 -16.23 -15.39 7.32
C THR A 343 -16.66 -15.38 5.85
N LEU A 344 -17.77 -14.71 5.52
CA LEU A 344 -18.20 -14.49 4.14
C LEU A 344 -17.19 -13.63 3.39
N TYR A 345 -16.74 -12.52 3.98
CA TYR A 345 -15.73 -11.64 3.36
C TYR A 345 -14.42 -12.36 3.04
N VAL A 346 -13.91 -13.18 3.97
CA VAL A 346 -12.62 -13.89 3.79
C VAL A 346 -12.77 -15.20 3.01
N HIS A 347 -14.00 -15.63 2.70
CA HIS A 347 -14.27 -16.86 1.95
C HIS A 347 -13.50 -16.84 0.61
N PRO A 348 -12.74 -17.89 0.24
CA PRO A 348 -11.82 -17.85 -0.92
C PRO A 348 -12.46 -17.40 -2.23
N GLN A 349 -13.72 -17.79 -2.49
CA GLN A 349 -14.45 -17.39 -3.69
C GLN A 349 -14.81 -15.90 -3.71
N LEU A 350 -15.07 -15.30 -2.54
CA LEU A 350 -15.39 -13.87 -2.40
C LEU A 350 -14.13 -13.01 -2.19
N LYS A 351 -13.09 -13.58 -1.59
CA LYS A 351 -11.75 -13.00 -1.42
C LYS A 351 -10.93 -13.01 -2.72
N ALA A 352 -11.37 -13.72 -3.75
CA ALA A 352 -10.75 -13.73 -5.07
C ALA A 352 -10.95 -12.37 -5.75
N HIS A 353 -10.19 -11.38 -5.31
CA HIS A 353 -10.20 -10.04 -5.87
C HIS A 353 -9.52 -10.06 -7.25
N PRO A 354 -10.18 -9.63 -8.34
CA PRO A 354 -9.61 -9.66 -9.68
C PRO A 354 -8.29 -8.91 -9.79
N GLY A 355 -8.15 -7.81 -9.03
CA GLY A 355 -6.90 -7.03 -8.94
C GLY A 355 -5.68 -7.78 -8.38
N LYS A 356 -5.80 -9.02 -7.90
CA LYS A 356 -4.63 -9.87 -7.62
C LYS A 356 -3.94 -10.39 -8.88
N LYS A 357 -4.65 -10.43 -10.01
CA LYS A 357 -4.15 -11.00 -11.26
C LYS A 357 -3.60 -9.88 -12.13
N LEU A 358 -2.40 -10.07 -12.67
CA LEU A 358 -1.81 -9.15 -13.64
C LEU A 358 -2.71 -8.98 -14.88
N ILE A 359 -3.37 -10.07 -15.31
CA ILE A 359 -4.27 -10.09 -16.48
C ILE A 359 -5.37 -9.03 -16.36
N PHE A 360 -6.00 -8.92 -15.18
CA PHE A 360 -7.03 -7.91 -14.93
C PHE A 360 -6.51 -6.49 -15.17
N TRP A 361 -5.33 -6.15 -14.65
CA TRP A 361 -4.76 -4.80 -14.83
C TRP A 361 -4.32 -4.54 -16.28
N THR A 362 -3.92 -5.58 -17.00
CA THR A 362 -3.61 -5.49 -18.43
C THR A 362 -4.86 -5.18 -19.24
N GLU A 363 -5.96 -5.89 -18.98
CA GLU A 363 -7.27 -5.69 -19.64
C GLU A 363 -7.83 -4.30 -19.31
N SER A 364 -7.93 -3.93 -18.03
CA SER A 364 -8.43 -2.60 -17.64
C SER A 364 -7.60 -1.46 -18.20
N CYS A 365 -6.27 -1.61 -18.29
CA CYS A 365 -5.43 -0.58 -18.92
C CYS A 365 -5.66 -0.50 -20.43
N HIS A 366 -5.92 -1.63 -21.10
CA HIS A 366 -6.24 -1.63 -22.52
C HIS A 366 -7.57 -0.90 -22.80
N ASP A 367 -8.61 -1.23 -22.04
CA ASP A 367 -9.92 -0.57 -22.11
C ASP A 367 -9.81 0.94 -21.88
N ASP A 368 -8.97 1.37 -20.93
CA ASP A 368 -8.72 2.79 -20.65
C ASP A 368 -8.00 3.51 -21.81
N MET A 369 -7.06 2.82 -22.50
CA MET A 369 -6.30 3.39 -23.62
C MET A 369 -7.15 3.59 -24.87
N GLU A 370 -8.19 2.78 -25.08
CA GLU A 370 -9.11 2.93 -26.21
C GLU A 370 -10.02 4.17 -26.08
N GLN A 371 -10.14 4.74 -24.86
CA GLN A 371 -10.95 5.93 -24.65
C GLN A 371 -10.18 7.23 -25.01
N PRO A 372 -10.69 8.07 -25.94
CA PRO A 372 -9.96 9.23 -26.48
C PRO A 372 -9.72 10.39 -25.48
N ARG A 373 -10.14 10.28 -24.21
CA ARG A 373 -10.11 11.39 -23.23
C ARG A 373 -8.88 11.43 -22.31
N LEU A 374 -7.99 10.43 -22.30
CA LEU A 374 -6.98 10.27 -21.22
C LEU A 374 -5.53 10.03 -21.67
N GLN A 375 -5.16 10.37 -22.90
CA GLN A 375 -3.83 10.02 -23.45
C GLN A 375 -2.61 10.72 -22.79
N THR A 376 -2.80 11.76 -21.97
CA THR A 376 -1.68 12.52 -21.39
C THR A 376 -1.24 12.05 -20.00
N ILE A 377 -2.06 11.26 -19.28
CA ILE A 377 -1.76 10.77 -17.92
C ILE A 377 -2.10 9.29 -17.85
N PRO A 378 -1.19 8.40 -17.38
CA PRO A 378 -1.49 6.98 -17.29
C PRO A 378 -2.67 6.77 -16.35
N SER A 379 -3.68 6.02 -16.83
CA SER A 379 -4.77 5.60 -15.98
C SER A 379 -4.25 4.79 -14.79
N GLN A 380 -5.03 4.75 -13.71
CA GLN A 380 -4.68 3.96 -12.53
C GLN A 380 -4.38 2.50 -12.88
N ALA A 381 -5.14 1.92 -13.80
CA ALA A 381 -4.94 0.55 -14.23
C ALA A 381 -3.56 0.35 -14.89
N CYS A 382 -3.16 1.27 -15.76
CA CYS A 382 -1.86 1.23 -16.42
C CYS A 382 -0.69 1.40 -15.43
N GLN A 383 -0.82 2.31 -14.46
CA GLN A 383 0.21 2.49 -13.43
C GLN A 383 0.40 1.24 -12.59
N VAL A 384 -0.71 0.62 -12.15
CA VAL A 384 -0.66 -0.61 -11.35
C VAL A 384 -0.11 -1.79 -12.17
N ARG A 385 -0.55 -1.94 -13.42
CA ARG A 385 -0.01 -2.94 -14.35
C ARG A 385 1.51 -2.82 -14.48
N ASP A 386 2.02 -1.63 -14.77
CA ASP A 386 3.45 -1.40 -14.97
C ASP A 386 4.26 -1.63 -13.69
N HIS A 387 3.69 -1.27 -12.53
CA HIS A 387 4.29 -1.58 -11.24
C HIS A 387 4.39 -3.08 -10.98
N LEU A 388 3.31 -3.84 -11.25
CA LEU A 388 3.31 -5.30 -11.10
C LEU A 388 4.28 -5.96 -12.10
N LEU A 389 4.35 -5.47 -13.34
CA LEU A 389 5.32 -5.93 -14.33
C LEU A 389 6.76 -5.68 -13.86
N ALA A 390 7.04 -4.53 -13.24
CA ALA A 390 8.36 -4.21 -12.69
C ALA A 390 8.78 -5.19 -11.59
N ILE A 391 7.87 -5.50 -10.65
CA ILE A 391 8.14 -6.49 -9.58
C ILE A 391 8.45 -7.87 -10.18
N GLN A 392 7.65 -8.32 -11.14
CA GLN A 392 7.86 -9.61 -11.79
C GLN A 392 9.12 -9.64 -12.66
N CYS A 393 9.46 -8.50 -13.26
CA CYS A 393 10.68 -8.34 -14.02
C CYS A 393 11.92 -8.49 -13.11
N GLU A 394 11.91 -7.85 -11.95
CA GLU A 394 12.97 -7.99 -10.93
C GLU A 394 13.08 -9.42 -10.40
N ALA A 395 11.97 -10.18 -10.38
CA ALA A 395 11.97 -11.61 -10.07
C ALA A 395 12.52 -12.52 -11.20
N GLY A 396 12.92 -11.96 -12.34
CA GLY A 396 13.57 -12.69 -13.44
C GLY A 396 12.62 -13.18 -14.55
N HIS A 397 11.35 -12.76 -14.56
CA HIS A 397 10.41 -13.15 -15.62
C HIS A 397 10.62 -12.33 -16.91
N LEU A 398 11.49 -12.83 -17.81
CA LEU A 398 11.92 -12.13 -19.04
C LEU A 398 10.76 -11.64 -19.93
N LYS A 399 9.72 -12.46 -20.13
CA LYS A 399 8.53 -12.06 -20.93
C LYS A 399 7.79 -10.87 -20.31
N LEU A 400 7.74 -10.78 -18.98
CA LEU A 400 7.09 -9.66 -18.29
C LEU A 400 7.98 -8.40 -18.29
N CYS A 401 9.31 -8.57 -18.20
CA CYS A 401 10.25 -7.48 -18.48
C CYS A 401 10.07 -6.90 -19.89
N HIS A 402 9.86 -7.77 -20.88
CA HIS A 402 9.60 -7.35 -22.25
C HIS A 402 8.34 -6.47 -22.33
N ASN A 403 7.23 -6.93 -21.74
CA ASN A 403 5.98 -6.15 -21.71
C ASN A 403 6.14 -4.81 -20.98
N LEU A 404 6.95 -4.76 -19.91
CA LEU A 404 7.28 -3.50 -19.24
C LEU A 404 8.04 -2.54 -20.15
N ALA A 405 9.01 -3.05 -20.91
CA ALA A 405 9.79 -2.24 -21.84
C ALA A 405 8.93 -1.66 -22.98
N LEU A 406 7.89 -2.38 -23.40
CA LEU A 406 6.92 -1.92 -24.39
C LEU A 406 5.90 -0.91 -23.82
N SER A 407 5.84 -0.71 -22.51
CA SER A 407 4.90 0.26 -21.94
C SER A 407 5.24 1.68 -22.44
N PRO A 408 4.24 2.45 -22.93
CA PRO A 408 4.42 3.86 -23.33
C PRO A 408 4.99 4.75 -22.21
N TRP A 409 4.81 4.34 -20.96
CA TRP A 409 5.20 5.09 -19.77
C TRP A 409 6.63 4.76 -19.32
N THR A 410 7.25 3.72 -19.87
CA THR A 410 8.64 3.38 -19.60
C THR A 410 9.55 4.34 -20.35
N LYS A 411 10.44 5.04 -19.63
CA LYS A 411 11.41 5.96 -20.25
C LYS A 411 12.19 5.24 -21.36
N PRO A 412 12.36 5.81 -22.57
CA PRO A 412 12.97 5.13 -23.71
C PRO A 412 14.33 4.49 -23.41
N LYS A 413 15.20 5.20 -22.66
CA LYS A 413 16.50 4.65 -22.25
C LYS A 413 16.38 3.43 -21.33
N ARG A 414 15.41 3.43 -20.41
CA ARG A 414 15.14 2.29 -19.52
C ARG A 414 14.55 1.12 -20.31
N ALA A 415 13.61 1.39 -21.21
CA ALA A 415 13.04 0.39 -22.09
C ALA A 415 14.13 -0.31 -22.91
N GLN A 416 15.00 0.46 -23.56
CA GLN A 416 16.12 -0.07 -24.33
C GLN A 416 17.05 -0.95 -23.48
N HIS A 417 17.44 -0.49 -22.28
CA HIS A 417 18.27 -1.28 -21.38
C HIS A 417 17.61 -2.60 -20.96
N ILE A 418 16.30 -2.59 -20.68
CA ILE A 418 15.54 -3.80 -20.35
C ILE A 418 15.53 -4.76 -21.55
N LEU A 419 15.32 -4.25 -22.77
CA LEU A 419 15.34 -5.07 -23.99
C LEU A 419 16.72 -5.66 -24.26
N GLU A 420 17.79 -4.89 -24.06
CA GLU A 420 19.18 -5.35 -24.19
C GLU A 420 19.50 -6.48 -23.22
N ASP A 421 19.19 -6.31 -21.94
CA ASP A 421 19.39 -7.33 -20.90
C ASP A 421 18.57 -8.60 -21.18
N ASN A 422 17.30 -8.46 -21.53
CA ASN A 422 16.44 -9.59 -21.90
C ASN A 422 16.96 -10.35 -23.13
N CYS A 423 17.43 -9.61 -24.14
CA CYS A 423 17.98 -10.20 -25.36
C CYS A 423 19.25 -11.00 -25.05
N GLN A 424 20.15 -10.45 -24.23
CA GLN A 424 21.36 -11.17 -23.78
C GLN A 424 21.02 -12.43 -22.99
N LYS A 425 19.91 -12.43 -22.24
CA LYS A 425 19.37 -13.59 -21.52
C LYS A 425 18.61 -14.57 -22.42
N GLY A 426 18.58 -14.35 -23.74
CA GLY A 426 18.05 -15.27 -24.74
C GLY A 426 16.58 -15.08 -25.12
N LEU A 427 15.92 -13.99 -24.71
CA LEU A 427 14.55 -13.71 -25.13
C LEU A 427 14.52 -13.12 -26.56
N SER A 428 14.22 -13.97 -27.54
CA SER A 428 14.16 -13.61 -28.97
C SER A 428 13.22 -12.44 -29.27
N LEU A 429 12.07 -12.37 -28.60
CA LEU A 429 11.10 -11.28 -28.76
C LEU A 429 11.70 -9.91 -28.37
N SER A 430 12.53 -9.85 -27.33
CA SER A 430 13.24 -8.63 -26.96
C SER A 430 14.32 -8.27 -27.97
N CYS A 431 15.04 -9.25 -28.52
CA CYS A 431 16.03 -9.03 -29.58
C CYS A 431 15.38 -8.49 -30.87
N LEU A 432 14.20 -9.00 -31.23
CA LEU A 432 13.44 -8.55 -32.39
C LEU A 432 13.09 -7.06 -32.29
N VAL A 433 12.41 -6.66 -31.22
CA VAL A 433 12.01 -5.26 -30.97
C VAL A 433 13.22 -4.34 -30.84
N LEU A 434 14.28 -4.78 -30.18
CA LEU A 434 15.51 -3.99 -30.07
C LEU A 434 16.16 -3.75 -31.44
N GLY A 435 16.15 -4.77 -32.32
CA GLY A 435 16.61 -4.63 -33.69
C GLY A 435 15.79 -3.62 -34.49
N GLU A 436 14.46 -3.62 -34.32
CA GLU A 436 13.55 -2.63 -34.93
C GLU A 436 13.89 -1.21 -34.46
N GLN A 437 14.10 -1.00 -33.15
CA GLN A 437 14.49 0.30 -32.61
C GLN A 437 15.80 0.82 -33.22
N TYR A 438 16.81 -0.05 -33.38
CA TYR A 438 18.07 0.33 -34.01
C TYR A 438 17.91 0.65 -35.50
N TYR A 439 17.08 -0.12 -36.20
CA TYR A 439 16.77 0.11 -37.61
C TYR A 439 15.99 1.40 -37.86
N ASP A 440 15.01 1.71 -37.00
CA ASP A 440 14.24 2.95 -37.09
C ASP A 440 15.10 4.19 -36.78
N GLN A 441 16.01 4.09 -35.80
CA GLN A 441 17.00 5.13 -35.55
C GLN A 441 17.91 5.34 -36.78
N ALA A 442 18.36 4.26 -37.41
CA ALA A 442 19.15 4.32 -38.63
C ALA A 442 18.40 5.01 -39.79
N LEU A 443 17.13 4.67 -39.99
CA LEU A 443 16.24 5.32 -40.95
C LEU A 443 16.04 6.81 -40.66
N HIS A 444 15.83 7.18 -39.40
CA HIS A 444 15.68 8.57 -39.00
C HIS A 444 16.96 9.38 -39.27
N MET A 445 18.13 8.84 -38.90
CA MET A 445 19.41 9.46 -39.20
C MET A 445 19.62 9.63 -40.70
N ARG A 446 19.21 8.64 -41.50
CA ARG A 446 19.31 8.70 -42.96
C ARG A 446 18.42 9.79 -43.55
N LYS A 447 17.19 9.95 -43.05
CA LYS A 447 16.28 11.05 -43.42
C LYS A 447 16.86 12.43 -43.07
N GLN A 448 17.72 12.51 -42.07
CA GLN A 448 18.49 13.71 -41.71
C GLN A 448 19.76 13.91 -42.55
N ASN A 449 19.92 13.19 -43.67
CA ASN A 449 21.07 13.25 -44.58
C ASN A 449 22.43 12.92 -43.94
N LEU A 450 22.44 12.15 -42.83
CA LEU A 450 23.68 11.64 -42.27
C LEU A 450 24.35 10.63 -43.23
N SER A 451 25.67 10.61 -43.20
CA SER A 451 26.47 9.77 -44.09
C SER A 451 26.21 8.27 -43.81
N PRO A 452 26.31 7.38 -44.81
CA PRO A 452 26.16 5.94 -44.59
C PRO A 452 27.09 5.38 -43.51
N GLN A 453 28.29 5.94 -43.37
CA GLN A 453 29.27 5.55 -42.34
C GLN A 453 28.78 5.82 -40.91
N GLN A 454 27.99 6.88 -40.70
CA GLN A 454 27.43 7.22 -39.38
C GLN A 454 26.24 6.33 -39.01
N VAL A 455 25.55 5.77 -40.00
CA VAL A 455 24.35 4.95 -39.80
C VAL A 455 24.69 3.45 -39.69
N LEU A 456 25.76 3.02 -40.36
CA LEU A 456 26.19 1.62 -40.43
C LEU A 456 26.31 0.90 -39.08
N PRO A 457 26.79 1.52 -37.98
CA PRO A 457 26.85 0.84 -36.68
C PRO A 457 25.47 0.39 -36.15
N LEU A 458 24.41 1.17 -36.38
CA LEU A 458 23.05 0.83 -35.96
C LEU A 458 22.46 -0.28 -36.83
N VAL A 459 22.71 -0.23 -38.14
CA VAL A 459 22.30 -1.27 -39.09
C VAL A 459 22.98 -2.61 -38.75
N ASN A 460 24.28 -2.59 -38.45
CA ASN A 460 25.01 -3.79 -38.04
C ASN A 460 24.49 -4.36 -36.71
N LYS A 461 24.08 -3.52 -35.76
CA LYS A 461 23.43 -3.97 -34.52
C LYS A 461 22.08 -4.64 -34.81
N ALA A 462 21.22 -4.01 -35.61
CA ALA A 462 19.92 -4.59 -35.99
C ALA A 462 20.10 -5.93 -36.71
N GLN A 463 21.01 -5.99 -37.69
CA GLN A 463 21.36 -7.22 -38.39
C GLN A 463 21.89 -8.30 -37.44
N GLY A 464 22.77 -7.96 -36.52
CA GLY A 464 23.34 -8.89 -35.53
C GLY A 464 22.29 -9.47 -34.57
N LEU A 465 21.20 -8.73 -34.31
CA LEU A 465 20.09 -9.19 -33.48
C LEU A 465 19.11 -10.09 -34.25
N TRP A 466 18.79 -9.75 -35.51
CA TRP A 466 17.84 -10.52 -36.30
C TRP A 466 18.44 -11.77 -36.96
N SER A 467 19.74 -11.76 -37.30
CA SER A 467 20.38 -12.88 -37.99
C SER A 467 20.33 -14.18 -37.19
N PRO A 468 20.61 -14.21 -35.87
CA PRO A 468 20.45 -15.42 -35.06
C PRO A 468 18.99 -15.87 -34.94
N ILE A 469 18.02 -14.94 -34.97
CA ILE A 469 16.59 -15.26 -34.91
C ILE A 469 16.13 -15.89 -36.23
N CYS A 470 16.42 -15.26 -37.36
CA CYS A 470 16.06 -15.81 -38.68
C CYS A 470 16.93 -17.04 -39.06
N GLY A 471 18.12 -17.14 -38.48
CA GLY A 471 19.11 -18.21 -38.66
C GLY A 471 19.08 -19.29 -37.58
N LEU A 472 18.09 -19.27 -36.66
CA LEU A 472 17.87 -20.26 -35.60
C LEU A 472 17.49 -21.62 -36.21
N LYS A 473 18.41 -22.23 -36.96
CA LYS A 473 18.51 -23.67 -37.26
C LYS A 473 19.78 -24.15 -37.97
N GLU A 474 20.84 -23.36 -38.11
CA GLU A 474 22.11 -23.96 -38.59
C GLU A 474 22.84 -24.80 -37.52
N SER A 475 22.41 -24.77 -36.25
CA SER A 475 23.01 -25.55 -35.15
C SER A 475 22.14 -26.66 -34.55
N VAL A 476 20.90 -26.87 -35.02
CA VAL A 476 20.05 -28.01 -34.61
C VAL A 476 19.78 -28.91 -35.83
N SER A 477 20.75 -29.79 -36.05
CA SER A 477 20.75 -30.99 -36.90
C SER A 477 20.10 -30.87 -38.28
N MET A 478 20.97 -30.82 -39.30
CA MET A 478 20.77 -31.46 -40.60
C MET A 478 20.56 -32.99 -40.45
N VAL A 479 19.52 -33.46 -39.75
CA VAL A 479 19.01 -34.82 -39.90
C VAL A 479 17.53 -34.78 -39.51
N THR A 480 16.66 -34.78 -40.52
CA THR A 480 15.27 -35.27 -40.59
C THR A 480 14.34 -34.30 -41.30
N ASP A 481 13.93 -34.70 -42.50
CA ASP A 481 12.79 -34.20 -43.29
C ASP A 481 11.48 -34.35 -42.51
N ARG A 482 11.20 -33.43 -41.59
CA ARG A 482 9.83 -33.18 -41.13
C ARG A 482 9.48 -31.71 -41.32
N PRO A 483 8.28 -31.38 -41.80
CA PRO A 483 7.85 -29.99 -41.93
C PRO A 483 7.86 -29.35 -40.54
N LEU A 484 8.80 -28.41 -40.36
CA LEU A 484 9.07 -27.63 -39.15
C LEU A 484 7.87 -26.87 -38.57
N LYS A 485 6.74 -26.83 -39.28
CA LYS A 485 5.52 -26.14 -38.86
C LYS A 485 4.86 -26.74 -37.62
N ALA A 486 5.18 -27.98 -37.24
CA ALA A 486 4.37 -28.72 -36.27
C ALA A 486 4.60 -28.38 -34.78
N ASN A 487 5.75 -27.81 -34.38
CA ASN A 487 6.12 -27.70 -32.95
C ASN A 487 6.39 -26.28 -32.43
N LEU A 488 6.30 -25.24 -33.26
CA LEU A 488 6.47 -23.85 -32.81
C LEU A 488 5.15 -23.30 -32.29
N ASN A 489 5.18 -22.60 -31.16
CA ASN A 489 4.02 -21.80 -30.72
C ASN A 489 3.84 -20.58 -31.65
N ASP A 490 2.67 -19.95 -31.58
CA ASP A 490 2.34 -18.86 -32.50
C ASP A 490 3.25 -17.62 -32.30
N ASP A 491 3.62 -17.31 -31.06
CA ASP A 491 4.56 -16.22 -30.72
C ASP A 491 5.94 -16.45 -31.38
N GLU A 492 6.46 -17.68 -31.35
CA GLU A 492 7.74 -18.05 -31.96
C GLU A 492 7.68 -17.94 -33.48
N ARG A 493 6.60 -18.41 -34.10
CA ARG A 493 6.43 -18.28 -35.56
C ARG A 493 6.36 -16.81 -35.97
N GLN A 494 5.61 -16.00 -35.22
CA GLN A 494 5.52 -14.57 -35.48
C GLN A 494 6.89 -13.92 -35.35
N THR A 495 7.63 -14.19 -34.27
CA THR A 495 8.96 -13.64 -34.02
C THR A 495 9.95 -14.03 -35.13
N LEU A 496 9.98 -15.30 -35.54
CA LEU A 496 10.84 -15.81 -36.62
C LEU A 496 10.51 -15.17 -37.98
N SER A 497 9.22 -15.11 -38.31
CA SER A 497 8.75 -14.57 -39.58
C SER A 497 9.06 -13.07 -39.71
N GLN A 498 8.85 -12.29 -38.64
CA GLN A 498 9.16 -10.87 -38.58
C GLN A 498 10.66 -10.62 -38.67
N ALA A 499 11.48 -11.34 -37.88
CA ALA A 499 12.94 -11.19 -37.94
C ALA A 499 13.49 -11.45 -39.36
N CYS A 500 13.02 -12.51 -40.03
CA CYS A 500 13.42 -12.79 -41.41
C CYS A 500 12.97 -11.71 -42.40
N PHE A 501 11.76 -11.17 -42.23
CA PHE A 501 11.27 -10.09 -43.08
C PHE A 501 12.09 -8.79 -42.90
N HIS A 502 12.39 -8.42 -41.65
CA HIS A 502 13.25 -7.26 -41.37
C HIS A 502 14.65 -7.43 -41.93
N LEU A 503 15.23 -8.63 -41.80
CA LEU A 503 16.53 -8.94 -42.37
C LEU A 503 16.52 -8.85 -43.90
N ALA A 504 15.46 -9.35 -44.56
CA ALA A 504 15.29 -9.20 -46.00
C ALA A 504 15.25 -7.74 -46.45
N ASN A 505 14.47 -6.91 -45.75
CA ASN A 505 14.40 -5.46 -46.03
C ASN A 505 15.76 -4.79 -45.85
N LEU A 506 16.53 -5.18 -44.83
CA LEU A 506 17.88 -4.68 -44.60
C LEU A 506 18.82 -5.03 -45.77
N TRP A 507 18.74 -6.24 -46.33
CA TRP A 507 19.55 -6.65 -47.48
C TRP A 507 19.13 -6.04 -48.82
N ALA A 508 17.83 -5.75 -48.98
CA ALA A 508 17.27 -5.11 -50.17
C ALA A 508 17.54 -3.59 -50.22
N THR A 509 17.67 -2.96 -49.06
CA THR A 509 17.90 -1.51 -48.96
C THR A 509 19.38 -1.17 -49.19
N PRO A 510 19.72 -0.10 -49.93
CA PRO A 510 21.10 0.29 -50.22
C PRO A 510 21.81 0.94 -49.02
N TRP A 511 21.92 0.22 -47.90
CA TRP A 511 22.72 0.61 -46.73
C TRP A 511 24.22 0.38 -46.98
N ALA A 512 24.55 -0.66 -47.75
CA ALA A 512 25.90 -1.00 -48.20
C ALA A 512 26.11 -0.61 -49.68
N ARG A 513 27.37 -0.57 -50.13
CA ARG A 513 27.75 -0.17 -51.50
C ARG A 513 27.03 -0.94 -52.63
N ARG A 514 26.47 -2.14 -52.37
CA ARG A 514 25.61 -2.90 -53.30
C ARG A 514 24.54 -3.71 -52.53
N PRO A 515 23.24 -3.60 -52.88
CA PRO A 515 22.19 -4.47 -52.37
C PRO A 515 22.49 -5.95 -52.69
N GLN A 516 22.23 -6.86 -51.75
CA GLN A 516 22.41 -8.31 -51.95
C GLN A 516 21.04 -8.96 -52.16
N MET A 517 20.47 -8.79 -53.35
CA MET A 517 19.10 -9.24 -53.65
C MET A 517 18.89 -10.75 -53.46
N THR A 518 19.91 -11.57 -53.69
CA THR A 518 19.84 -13.03 -53.43
C THR A 518 19.61 -13.36 -51.96
N GLN A 519 20.27 -12.63 -51.04
CA GLN A 519 20.06 -12.82 -49.60
C GLN A 519 18.69 -12.29 -49.17
N ALA A 520 18.25 -11.16 -49.74
CA ALA A 520 16.92 -10.63 -49.47
C ALA A 520 15.81 -11.62 -49.85
N LEU A 521 15.88 -12.20 -51.05
CA LEU A 521 14.93 -13.22 -51.52
C LEU A 521 14.89 -14.47 -50.63
N LEU A 522 16.06 -14.96 -50.20
CA LEU A 522 16.15 -16.12 -49.29
C LEU A 522 15.43 -15.85 -47.95
N HIS A 523 15.63 -14.66 -47.37
CA HIS A 523 14.98 -14.30 -46.12
C HIS A 523 13.48 -14.03 -46.28
N LEU A 524 13.04 -13.47 -47.41
CA LEU A 524 11.60 -13.35 -47.74
C LEU A 524 10.94 -14.71 -47.87
N GLU A 525 11.61 -15.68 -48.49
CA GLU A 525 11.10 -17.04 -48.61
C GLU A 525 10.92 -17.68 -47.22
N ARG A 526 11.92 -17.54 -46.33
CA ARG A 526 11.81 -18.03 -44.95
C ARG A 526 10.66 -17.37 -44.19
N ALA A 527 10.54 -16.04 -44.26
CA ALA A 527 9.44 -15.32 -43.63
C ALA A 527 8.06 -15.78 -44.15
N CYS A 528 7.94 -16.01 -45.45
CA CYS A 528 6.75 -16.56 -46.08
C CYS A 528 6.45 -18.00 -45.61
N GLN A 529 7.47 -18.85 -45.50
CA GLN A 529 7.32 -20.22 -44.99
C GLN A 529 6.82 -20.26 -43.54
N TYR A 530 7.23 -19.28 -42.71
CA TYR A 530 6.76 -19.11 -41.34
C TYR A 530 5.37 -18.45 -41.24
N GLY A 531 4.75 -18.06 -42.35
CA GLY A 531 3.35 -17.64 -42.42
C GLY A 531 3.11 -16.13 -42.53
N LEU A 532 4.15 -15.31 -42.73
CA LEU A 532 3.96 -13.87 -42.93
C LEU A 532 3.55 -13.57 -44.39
N GLN A 533 2.25 -13.29 -44.59
CA GLN A 533 1.68 -13.04 -45.92
C GLN A 533 2.37 -11.90 -46.68
N GLN A 534 2.68 -10.80 -45.98
CA GLN A 534 3.38 -9.66 -46.57
C GLN A 534 4.72 -10.07 -47.20
N ALA A 535 5.46 -11.00 -46.58
CA ALA A 535 6.71 -11.49 -47.15
C ALA A 535 6.48 -12.31 -48.43
N CYS A 536 5.41 -13.11 -48.49
CA CYS A 536 5.05 -13.87 -49.68
C CYS A 536 4.71 -12.95 -50.86
N GLU A 537 3.96 -11.89 -50.62
CA GLU A 537 3.59 -10.89 -51.63
C GLU A 537 4.81 -10.17 -52.18
N VAL A 538 5.65 -9.64 -51.28
CA VAL A 538 6.88 -8.94 -51.67
C VAL A 538 7.82 -9.87 -52.42
N ARG A 539 7.97 -11.13 -51.98
CA ARG A 539 8.78 -12.14 -52.69
C ARG A 539 8.32 -12.35 -54.13
N ASN A 540 7.01 -12.38 -54.37
CA ASN A 540 6.47 -12.63 -55.72
C ASN A 540 6.60 -11.41 -56.65
N GLN A 541 6.91 -10.22 -56.12
CA GLN A 541 7.15 -9.01 -56.90
C GLN A 541 8.60 -8.88 -57.39
N TYR A 542 9.54 -9.56 -56.72
CA TYR A 542 10.94 -9.69 -57.12
C TYR A 542 11.14 -10.91 -58.01
#